data_AF-A0A317ZWC9-F1
#
_entry.id   AF-A0A317ZWC9-F1
#
_cell.length_a   1.000
_cell.length_b   1.000
_cell.length_c   1.000
_cell.angle_alpha   90.00
_cell.angle_beta   90.00
_cell.angle_gamma   90.00
#
_symmetry.space_group_name_H-M   'P 1'
#
loop_
_entity.id
_entity.type
_entity.pdbx_description
1 polymer ?
#
loop_
_entity_poly.entity_id
_entity_poly.type
_entity_poly.pdbx_seq_one_letter_code
_entity_poly.pdbx_strand_id
1 'polypeptide(L)'
;MKRLIVDLDGTITTADTSDYRHVSPNLAVIERLREYQALGFSITISTARNMRTYEGNVGKINIHTLPIITEWLDKHQVPYDEILVGKPWCGQAGFYIDDRAIRPSEFATLSLDAINDLLEKERHSCS
;
A
#
# COMPACT_ATOMS: atom_id res chain seq x y z
N MET A 1 -2.55 -18.68 -4.15
CA MET A 1 -3.39 -17.46 -4.09
C MET A 1 -2.52 -16.28 -4.48
N LYS A 2 -3.01 -15.30 -5.25
CA LYS A 2 -2.27 -14.09 -5.61
C LYS A 2 -2.76 -12.92 -4.74
N ARG A 3 -1.84 -12.18 -4.12
CA ARG A 3 -2.17 -11.03 -3.26
C ARG A 3 -1.10 -9.95 -3.42
N LEU A 4 -1.53 -8.68 -3.47
CA LEU A 4 -0.67 -7.51 -3.29
C LEU A 4 -0.89 -6.95 -1.89
N ILE A 5 0.21 -6.68 -1.17
CA ILE A 5 0.19 -5.95 0.10
C ILE A 5 0.61 -4.53 -0.19
N VAL A 6 -0.33 -3.59 -0.15
CA VAL A 6 -0.15 -2.24 -0.70
C VAL A 6 -0.12 -1.23 0.43
N ASP A 7 0.95 -0.44 0.51
CA ASP A 7 1.02 0.69 1.43
C ASP A 7 0.07 1.82 0.97
N LEU A 8 -0.24 2.77 1.86
CA LEU A 8 -1.29 3.76 1.64
C LEU A 8 -0.70 5.16 1.39
N ASP A 9 0.03 5.69 2.37
CA ASP A 9 0.52 7.07 2.38
C ASP A 9 1.82 7.21 1.58
N GLY A 10 1.78 7.96 0.48
CA GLY A 10 2.92 8.06 -0.45
C GLY A 10 3.03 6.89 -1.43
N THR A 11 2.07 5.95 -1.40
CA THR A 11 1.96 4.84 -2.36
C THR A 11 0.69 4.99 -3.20
N ILE A 12 -0.49 4.88 -2.57
CA ILE A 12 -1.79 5.10 -3.21
C ILE A 12 -2.18 6.59 -3.16
N THR A 13 -1.68 7.32 -2.15
CA THR A 13 -1.78 8.79 -2.07
C THR A 13 -0.45 9.43 -2.48
N THR A 14 -0.48 10.70 -2.88
CA THR A 14 0.74 11.48 -3.17
C THR A 14 1.40 12.07 -1.92
N ALA A 15 0.75 11.96 -0.75
CA ALA A 15 1.18 12.56 0.53
C ALA A 15 1.43 14.09 0.45
N ASP A 16 0.69 14.80 -0.40
CA ASP A 16 0.82 16.24 -0.64
C ASP A 16 0.18 17.15 0.44
N THR A 17 -0.64 16.59 1.32
CA THR A 17 -1.24 17.29 2.47
C THR A 17 -1.41 16.38 3.69
N SER A 18 -1.48 16.99 4.88
CA SER A 18 -1.80 16.31 6.14
C SER A 18 -3.30 16.07 6.34
N ASP A 19 -4.18 16.81 5.64
CA ASP A 19 -5.62 16.55 5.65
C ASP A 19 -5.96 15.39 4.71
N TYR A 20 -6.15 14.23 5.33
CA TYR A 20 -6.33 12.99 4.61
C TYR A 20 -7.62 12.91 3.78
N ARG A 21 -8.66 13.69 4.07
CA ARG A 21 -9.88 13.69 3.23
C ARG A 21 -9.65 14.34 1.86
N HIS A 22 -8.58 15.12 1.75
CA HIS A 22 -8.24 15.95 0.60
C HIS A 22 -6.85 15.63 0.03
N VAL A 23 -6.15 14.60 0.52
CA VAL A 23 -4.87 14.15 -0.07
C VAL A 23 -5.11 13.65 -1.48
N SER A 24 -4.22 14.01 -2.41
CA SER A 24 -4.40 13.65 -3.82
C SER A 24 -4.11 12.15 -4.07
N PRO A 25 -4.86 11.51 -4.98
CA PRO A 25 -4.63 10.12 -5.36
C PRO A 25 -3.44 9.98 -6.31
N ASN A 26 -2.64 8.92 -6.11
CA ASN A 26 -1.64 8.48 -7.07
C ASN A 26 -2.31 7.62 -8.15
N LEU A 27 -2.92 8.30 -9.14
CA LEU A 27 -3.72 7.64 -10.19
C LEU A 27 -2.96 6.54 -10.93
N ALA A 28 -1.66 6.73 -11.21
CA ALA A 28 -0.86 5.72 -11.91
C ALA A 28 -0.74 4.39 -11.14
N VAL A 29 -0.68 4.45 -9.80
CA VAL A 29 -0.69 3.25 -8.95
C VAL A 29 -2.10 2.65 -8.88
N ILE A 30 -3.14 3.48 -8.75
CA ILE A 30 -4.52 3.02 -8.65
C ILE A 30 -4.97 2.26 -9.91
N GLU A 31 -4.60 2.76 -11.10
CA GLU A 31 -4.91 2.10 -12.37
C GLU A 31 -4.24 0.72 -12.46
N ARG A 32 -2.97 0.61 -12.06
CA ARG A 32 -2.28 -0.68 -11.97
C ARG A 32 -2.95 -1.60 -10.95
N LEU A 33 -3.44 -1.12 -9.81
CA LEU A 33 -4.20 -1.96 -8.87
C LEU A 33 -5.48 -2.53 -9.52
N ARG A 34 -6.20 -1.75 -10.34
CA ARG A 34 -7.38 -2.23 -11.10
C ARG A 34 -7.00 -3.32 -12.10
N GLU A 35 -5.91 -3.12 -12.85
CA GLU A 35 -5.38 -4.13 -13.78
C GLU A 35 -4.98 -5.43 -13.05
N TYR A 36 -4.30 -5.34 -11.91
CA TYR A 36 -3.93 -6.52 -11.12
C TYR A 36 -5.15 -7.24 -10.52
N GLN A 37 -6.18 -6.50 -10.08
CA GLN A 37 -7.43 -7.11 -9.61
C GLN A 37 -8.13 -7.89 -10.75
N ALA A 38 -8.16 -7.32 -11.97
CA ALA A 38 -8.67 -8.02 -13.16
C ALA A 38 -7.85 -9.28 -13.53
N LEU A 39 -6.55 -9.31 -13.20
CA LEU A 39 -5.67 -10.49 -13.31
C LEU A 39 -5.81 -11.51 -12.15
N GLY A 40 -6.80 -11.31 -11.26
CA GLY A 40 -7.13 -12.20 -10.15
C GLY A 40 -6.22 -12.08 -8.94
N PHE A 41 -5.59 -10.92 -8.73
CA PHE A 41 -4.92 -10.60 -7.46
C PHE A 41 -5.92 -10.02 -6.46
N SER A 42 -5.85 -10.49 -5.21
CA SER A 42 -6.45 -9.78 -4.08
C SER A 42 -5.60 -8.58 -3.68
N ILE A 43 -6.23 -7.48 -3.27
CA ILE A 43 -5.58 -6.22 -2.91
C ILE A 43 -5.82 -5.95 -1.42
N THR A 44 -4.77 -6.12 -0.61
CA THR A 44 -4.80 -5.84 0.83
C THR A 44 -4.08 -4.52 1.11
N ILE A 45 -4.82 -3.50 1.55
CA ILE A 45 -4.24 -2.22 1.98
C ILE A 45 -3.61 -2.42 3.36
N SER A 46 -2.32 -2.13 3.54
CA SER A 46 -1.59 -2.33 4.79
C SER A 46 -0.88 -1.05 5.20
N THR A 47 -1.34 -0.40 6.28
CA THR A 47 -0.96 0.98 6.60
C THR A 47 -0.54 1.21 8.06
N ALA A 48 0.48 2.06 8.21
CA ALA A 48 0.99 2.57 9.49
C ALA A 48 0.33 3.91 9.90
N ARG A 49 -0.69 4.37 9.16
CA ARG A 49 -1.34 5.67 9.37
C ARG A 49 -1.84 5.81 10.81
N ASN A 50 -1.52 6.95 11.43
CA ASN A 50 -1.76 7.26 12.84
C ASN A 50 -1.14 6.32 13.90
N MET A 51 -0.27 5.37 13.55
CA MET A 51 0.50 4.58 14.52
C MET A 51 1.34 5.46 15.45
N ARG A 52 2.01 6.47 14.90
CA ARG A 52 2.74 7.47 15.70
C ARG A 52 1.78 8.31 16.57
N THR A 53 0.67 8.77 15.99
CA THR A 53 -0.31 9.68 16.63
C THR A 53 -1.00 9.05 17.83
N TYR A 54 -1.26 7.73 17.79
CA TYR A 54 -1.93 6.99 18.85
C TYR A 54 -1.01 6.01 19.59
N GLU A 55 0.31 6.18 19.49
CA GLU A 55 1.31 5.39 20.25
C GLU A 55 1.12 3.87 20.07
N GLY A 56 0.81 3.44 18.84
CA GLY A 56 0.53 2.04 18.50
C GLY A 56 -0.84 1.50 18.92
N ASN A 57 -1.71 2.33 19.52
CA ASN A 57 -3.04 1.90 19.97
C ASN A 57 -4.01 1.68 18.79
N VAL A 58 -4.05 0.44 18.28
CA VAL A 58 -4.92 0.02 17.18
C VAL A 58 -6.42 0.24 17.49
N GLY A 59 -6.84 0.15 18.76
CA GLY A 59 -8.22 0.45 19.15
C GLY A 59 -8.65 1.89 18.81
N LYS A 60 -7.77 2.87 19.06
CA LYS A 60 -8.00 4.27 18.63
C LYS A 60 -7.93 4.43 17.10
N ILE A 61 -7.03 3.70 16.43
CA ILE A 61 -6.89 3.73 14.96
C ILE A 61 -8.16 3.21 14.29
N ASN A 62 -8.77 2.14 14.80
CA ASN A 62 -10.04 1.59 14.31
C ASN A 62 -11.19 2.60 14.38
N ILE A 63 -11.25 3.42 15.44
CA ILE A 63 -12.32 4.41 15.63
C ILE A 63 -12.09 5.67 14.80
N HIS A 64 -10.85 6.19 14.76
CA HIS A 64 -10.58 7.53 14.23
C HIS A 64 -9.91 7.56 12.86
N THR A 65 -9.32 6.46 12.41
CA THR A 65 -8.51 6.42 11.17
C THR A 65 -9.18 5.55 10.11
N LEU A 66 -9.60 4.34 10.48
CA LEU A 66 -10.17 3.37 9.53
C LEU A 66 -11.40 3.90 8.75
N PRO A 67 -12.37 4.63 9.35
CA PRO A 67 -13.51 5.16 8.61
C PRO A 67 -13.13 6.21 7.56
N ILE A 68 -12.07 6.98 7.81
CA ILE A 68 -11.56 8.00 6.87
C ILE A 68 -10.78 7.32 5.73
N ILE A 69 -10.11 6.19 6.01
CA ILE A 69 -9.46 5.36 4.99
C ILE A 69 -10.50 4.77 4.04
N THR A 70 -11.57 4.15 4.55
CA THR A 70 -12.64 3.61 3.70
C THR A 70 -13.33 4.73 2.90
N GLU A 71 -13.69 5.85 3.53
CA GLU A 71 -14.29 7.03 2.87
C GLU A 71 -13.42 7.52 1.70
N TRP A 72 -12.11 7.61 1.88
CA TRP A 72 -11.19 8.08 0.84
C TRP A 72 -10.99 7.04 -0.28
N LEU A 73 -10.80 5.76 0.05
CA LEU A 73 -10.63 4.68 -0.94
C LEU A 73 -11.88 4.55 -1.84
N ASP A 74 -13.08 4.58 -1.24
CA ASP A 74 -14.36 4.52 -1.95
C ASP A 74 -14.54 5.73 -2.87
N LYS A 75 -14.30 6.94 -2.35
CA LYS A 75 -14.37 8.21 -3.10
C LYS A 75 -13.47 8.21 -4.34
N HIS A 76 -12.29 7.60 -4.24
CA HIS A 76 -11.30 7.54 -5.33
C HIS A 76 -11.36 6.23 -6.13
N GLN A 77 -12.36 5.37 -5.87
CA GLN A 77 -12.59 4.09 -6.56
C GLN A 77 -11.33 3.20 -6.58
N VAL A 78 -10.61 3.16 -5.46
CA VAL A 78 -9.44 2.29 -5.30
C VAL A 78 -9.94 0.86 -5.06
N PRO A 79 -9.48 -0.15 -5.81
CA PRO A 79 -9.87 -1.53 -5.54
C PRO A 79 -9.16 -2.04 -4.27
N TYR A 80 -9.93 -2.61 -3.34
CA TYR A 80 -9.40 -3.31 -2.18
C TYR A 80 -10.36 -4.43 -1.73
N ASP A 81 -9.79 -5.52 -1.22
CA ASP A 81 -10.54 -6.65 -0.63
C ASP A 81 -10.38 -6.66 0.91
N GLU A 82 -9.26 -6.13 1.42
CA GLU A 82 -8.89 -6.13 2.83
C GLU A 82 -8.21 -4.80 3.22
N ILE A 83 -8.43 -4.35 4.46
CA ILE A 83 -7.67 -3.24 5.07
C ILE A 83 -7.07 -3.73 6.39
N LEU A 84 -5.74 -3.67 6.48
CA LEU A 84 -4.94 -3.96 7.67
C LEU A 84 -4.32 -2.66 8.19
N VAL A 85 -4.89 -2.14 9.28
CA VAL A 85 -4.26 -1.09 10.08
C VAL A 85 -3.28 -1.72 11.08
N GLY A 86 -2.33 -0.93 11.58
CA GLY A 86 -1.38 -1.38 12.60
C GLY A 86 -0.01 -1.83 12.07
N LYS A 87 0.29 -1.57 10.79
CA LYS A 87 1.63 -1.82 10.22
C LYS A 87 2.70 -1.09 11.05
N PRO A 88 3.85 -1.73 11.38
CA PRO A 88 4.89 -1.09 12.19
C PRO A 88 5.37 0.23 11.57
N TRP A 89 5.39 1.32 12.35
CA TRP A 89 5.92 2.59 11.89
C TRP A 89 7.45 2.60 11.98
N CYS A 90 8.14 2.68 10.85
CA CYS A 90 9.60 2.62 10.74
C CYS A 90 10.35 3.91 11.16
N GLY A 91 9.66 4.92 11.72
CA GLY A 91 10.27 6.19 12.09
C GLY A 91 10.30 7.21 10.95
N GLN A 92 11.08 8.29 11.11
CA GLN A 92 11.30 9.30 10.06
C GLN A 92 12.46 8.96 9.11
N ALA A 93 13.39 8.11 9.54
CA ALA A 93 14.61 7.77 8.81
C ALA A 93 14.76 6.26 8.53
N GLY A 94 13.79 5.44 8.97
CA GLY A 94 13.77 4.01 8.66
C GLY A 94 12.95 3.69 7.41
N PHE A 95 13.14 2.48 6.91
CA PHE A 95 12.56 1.96 5.67
C PHE A 95 12.31 0.45 5.82
N TYR A 96 11.59 -0.13 4.87
CA TYR A 96 11.36 -1.58 4.80
C TYR A 96 12.40 -2.22 3.87
N ILE A 97 12.84 -3.43 4.22
CA ILE A 97 13.75 -4.26 3.42
C ILE A 97 13.08 -5.62 3.29
N ASP A 98 12.84 -6.06 2.07
CA ASP A 98 12.01 -7.23 1.76
C ASP A 98 12.30 -7.67 0.32
N ASP A 99 12.57 -8.97 0.09
CA ASP A 99 12.91 -9.55 -1.22
C ASP A 99 11.71 -9.58 -2.19
N ARG A 100 10.51 -9.32 -1.68
CA ARG A 100 9.24 -9.27 -2.42
C ARG A 100 8.68 -7.85 -2.58
N ALA A 101 9.38 -6.82 -2.12
CA ALA A 101 8.93 -5.43 -2.22
C ALA A 101 9.24 -4.77 -3.57
N ILE A 102 8.29 -3.96 -4.04
CA ILE A 102 8.37 -3.12 -5.25
C ILE A 102 7.95 -1.70 -4.86
N ARG A 103 8.70 -0.69 -5.30
CA ARG A 103 8.41 0.73 -4.99
C ARG A 103 7.23 1.23 -5.85
N PRO A 104 6.47 2.25 -5.41
CA PRO A 104 5.28 2.71 -6.14
C PRO A 104 5.58 3.15 -7.59
N SER A 105 6.75 3.75 -7.83
CA SER A 105 7.21 4.14 -9.17
C SER A 105 7.59 2.96 -10.07
N GLU A 106 8.12 1.86 -9.51
CA GLU A 106 8.37 0.62 -10.25
C GLU A 106 7.04 -0.06 -10.59
N PHE A 107 6.12 -0.18 -9.62
CA PHE A 107 4.80 -0.76 -9.84
C PHE A 107 3.98 -0.01 -10.91
N ALA A 108 4.07 1.32 -10.91
CA ALA A 108 3.41 2.20 -11.88
C ALA A 108 3.95 2.07 -13.32
N THR A 109 5.19 1.57 -13.51
CA THR A 109 5.89 1.64 -14.82
C THR A 109 6.27 0.28 -15.40
N LEU A 110 6.44 -0.75 -14.56
CA LEU A 110 6.89 -2.08 -14.98
C LEU A 110 5.71 -3.01 -15.27
N SER A 111 5.88 -3.91 -16.24
CA SER A 111 4.98 -5.03 -16.48
C SER A 111 5.07 -6.07 -15.35
N LEU A 112 4.11 -6.99 -15.29
CA LEU A 112 4.15 -8.10 -14.34
C LEU A 112 5.41 -8.96 -14.54
N ASP A 113 5.79 -9.23 -15.79
CA ASP A 113 6.97 -10.03 -16.11
C ASP A 113 8.26 -9.31 -15.68
N ALA A 114 8.39 -8.01 -15.96
CA ALA A 114 9.55 -7.22 -15.51
C ALA A 114 9.64 -7.10 -13.97
N ILE A 115 8.50 -7.12 -13.28
CA ILE A 115 8.46 -7.23 -11.81
C ILE A 115 8.94 -8.61 -11.37
N ASN A 116 8.48 -9.69 -11.98
CA ASN A 116 8.95 -11.04 -11.67
C ASN A 116 10.48 -11.17 -11.91
N ASP A 117 11.00 -10.63 -13.01
CA ASP A 117 12.44 -10.61 -13.34
C ASP A 117 13.29 -9.81 -12.33
N LEU A 118 12.71 -8.79 -11.69
CA LEU A 118 13.38 -8.09 -10.58
C LEU A 118 13.42 -8.96 -9.33
N LEU A 119 12.28 -9.53 -8.95
CA LEU A 119 12.15 -10.36 -7.74
C LEU A 119 12.94 -11.67 -7.83
N GLU A 120 13.09 -12.24 -9.03
CA GLU A 120 13.84 -13.48 -9.24
C GLU A 120 15.36 -13.30 -9.06
N LYS A 121 15.89 -12.08 -9.11
CA LYS A 121 17.31 -11.80 -8.81
C LYS A 121 17.64 -11.99 -7.33
N GLU A 122 16.67 -11.76 -6.44
CA GLU A 122 16.81 -11.98 -5.00
C GLU A 122 16.58 -13.45 -4.61
N ARG A 123 15.96 -14.25 -5.49
CA ARG A 123 15.76 -15.70 -5.30
C ARG A 123 17.08 -16.44 -5.39
N HIS A 124 17.73 -16.57 -4.25
CA HIS A 124 18.85 -17.50 -4.08
C HIS A 124 18.35 -18.92 -4.36
N SER A 125 19.01 -19.64 -5.27
CA SER A 125 18.71 -21.05 -5.52
C SER A 125 19.11 -21.86 -4.29
N CYS A 126 18.13 -22.19 -3.45
CA CYS A 126 18.31 -23.20 -2.39
C CYS A 126 18.70 -24.53 -3.05
N SER A 127 19.92 -24.98 -2.74
CA SER A 127 20.40 -26.35 -2.94
C SER A 127 19.69 -27.32 -1.99
#